data_AF-A0A099T286-F1
#
_entry.id   AF-A0A099T286-F1
#
_cell.length_a   1.000
_cell.length_b   1.000
_cell.length_c   1.000
_cell.angle_alpha   90.00
_cell.angle_beta   90.00
_cell.angle_gamma   90.00
#
_symmetry.space_group_name_H-M   'P 1'
#
loop_
_entity.id
_entity.type
_entity.pdbx_description
1 polymer ?
#
loop_
_entity_poly.entity_id
_entity_poly.type
_entity_poly.pdbx_seq_one_letter_code
_entity_poly.pdbx_strand_id
1 'polypeptide(L)'
;MKSLKTWGGISNFKYEGSVADGTTIYYGKKPGIIKVSSEQFSQLLHHFKGKSVNIGTSRDKAPKGSVGKWLQENVTKTAIASYVGAILVDEEYAAKGSKRGTIEFIIQ
;
A
#
# COMPACT_ATOMS: atom_id res chain seq x y z
N MET A 1 -6.32 16.17 3.11
CA MET A 1 -5.49 15.24 3.91
C MET A 1 -6.38 14.30 4.72
N LYS A 2 -6.15 12.98 4.63
CA LYS A 2 -6.83 11.94 5.41
C LYS A 2 -5.88 11.30 6.42
N SER A 3 -6.43 10.71 7.49
CA SER A 3 -5.69 9.98 8.52
C SER A 3 -6.19 8.55 8.60
N LEU A 4 -5.30 7.58 8.47
CA LEU A 4 -5.64 6.15 8.50
C LEU A 4 -4.78 5.38 9.50
N LYS A 5 -5.31 4.24 9.93
CA LYS A 5 -4.52 3.21 10.60
C LYS A 5 -3.66 2.50 9.58
N THR A 6 -2.41 2.25 9.94
CA THR A 6 -1.53 1.33 9.19
C THR A 6 -2.19 -0.03 9.03
N TRP A 7 -1.78 -0.80 8.02
CA TRP A 7 -2.29 -2.14 7.76
C TRP A 7 -2.39 -3.03 9.01
N GLY A 8 -1.39 -2.98 9.90
CA GLY A 8 -1.36 -3.73 11.15
C GLY A 8 -2.22 -3.18 12.29
N GLY A 9 -2.82 -1.99 12.13
CA GLY A 9 -3.70 -1.34 13.11
C GLY A 9 -2.98 -0.66 14.28
N ILE A 10 -1.66 -0.76 14.37
CA ILE A 10 -0.89 -0.32 15.55
C ILE A 10 -0.72 1.20 15.57
N SER A 11 -0.30 1.79 14.45
CA SER A 11 -0.02 3.22 14.34
C SER A 11 -0.89 3.91 13.29
N ASN A 12 -1.00 5.23 13.41
CA ASN A 12 -1.66 6.08 12.42
C ASN A 12 -0.64 6.68 11.45
N PHE A 13 -1.09 7.04 10.27
CA PHE A 13 -0.37 7.85 9.29
C PHE A 13 -1.35 8.80 8.59
N LYS A 14 -0.81 9.80 7.90
CA LYS A 14 -1.62 10.74 7.11
C LYS A 14 -1.23 10.67 5.64
N TYR A 15 -2.17 10.99 4.76
CA TYR A 15 -1.85 11.14 3.34
C TYR A 15 -2.70 12.22 2.67
N GLU A 16 -2.19 12.73 1.56
CA GLU A 16 -2.87 13.65 0.64
C GLU A 16 -2.89 13.06 -0.76
N GLY A 17 -3.83 13.53 -1.60
CA GLY A 17 -4.11 12.95 -2.91
C GLY A 17 -5.03 11.74 -2.85
N SER A 18 -4.95 10.89 -3.87
CA SER A 18 -5.79 9.70 -4.07
C SER A 18 -4.99 8.62 -4.79
N VAL A 19 -5.49 7.39 -4.87
CA VAL A 19 -4.89 6.34 -5.71
C VAL A 19 -4.90 6.77 -7.18
N ALA A 20 -5.97 7.46 -7.63
CA ALA A 20 -6.13 7.90 -9.02
C ALA A 20 -5.18 9.04 -9.41
N ASP A 21 -4.89 9.97 -8.50
CA ASP A 21 -4.06 11.17 -8.77
C ASP A 21 -2.63 11.04 -8.22
N GLY A 22 -2.35 9.96 -7.47
CA GLY A 22 -1.14 9.80 -6.69
C GLY A 22 -1.27 10.34 -5.27
N THR A 23 -0.39 9.86 -4.39
CA THR A 23 -0.44 10.18 -2.96
C THR A 23 0.88 10.73 -2.44
N THR A 24 0.78 11.62 -1.46
CA THR A 24 1.88 11.96 -0.55
C THR A 24 1.56 11.41 0.83
N ILE A 25 2.39 10.51 1.34
CA ILE A 25 2.21 9.80 2.60
C ILE A 25 3.17 10.37 3.64
N TYR A 26 2.62 10.72 4.81
CA TYR A 26 3.33 11.30 5.95
C TYR A 26 3.31 10.29 7.12
N TYR A 27 4.49 9.90 7.59
CA TYR A 27 4.64 8.88 8.63
C TYR A 27 5.78 9.18 9.63
N GLY A 28 5.76 8.52 10.79
CA GLY A 28 6.79 8.66 11.81
C GLY A 28 6.68 9.93 12.68
N LYS A 29 7.64 10.11 13.60
CA LYS A 29 7.67 11.24 14.56
C LYS A 29 8.27 12.52 13.95
N LYS A 30 9.30 12.38 13.12
CA LYS A 30 9.68 13.40 12.13
C LYS A 30 8.99 12.97 10.85
N PRO A 31 8.26 13.85 10.14
CA PRO A 31 7.45 13.44 9.01
C PRO A 31 8.36 12.89 7.92
N GLY A 32 8.47 11.56 7.87
CA GLY A 32 8.92 10.84 6.70
C GLY A 32 7.88 11.10 5.64
N ILE A 33 8.31 11.64 4.51
CA ILE A 33 7.45 11.95 3.37
C ILE A 33 7.82 10.97 2.27
N ILE A 34 6.82 10.32 1.70
CA ILE A 34 7.00 9.50 0.50
C ILE A 34 5.88 9.77 -0.48
N LYS A 35 6.24 9.84 -1.77
CA LYS A 35 5.28 10.04 -2.85
C LYS A 35 5.12 8.73 -3.61
N VAL A 36 3.88 8.41 -3.97
CA VAL A 36 3.54 7.31 -4.87
C VAL A 36 2.69 7.91 -5.99
N SER A 37 3.17 7.86 -7.23
CA SER A 37 2.46 8.49 -8.35
C SER A 37 1.24 7.67 -8.78
N SER A 38 0.33 8.28 -9.52
CA SER A 38 -0.82 7.59 -10.13
C SER A 38 -0.37 6.49 -11.09
N GLU A 39 0.72 6.69 -11.84
CA GLU A 39 1.27 5.66 -12.73
C GLU A 39 1.78 4.44 -11.95
N GLN A 40 2.42 4.67 -10.81
CA GLN A 40 2.89 3.58 -9.93
C GLN A 40 1.71 2.80 -9.33
N PHE A 41 0.64 3.50 -8.93
CA PHE A 41 -0.60 2.83 -8.52
C PHE A 41 -1.23 2.05 -9.67
N SER A 42 -1.34 2.63 -10.86
CA SER A 42 -1.88 1.97 -12.05
C SER A 42 -1.12 0.69 -12.39
N GLN A 43 0.22 0.74 -12.38
CA GLN A 43 1.07 -0.45 -12.59
C GLN A 43 0.86 -1.52 -11.51
N LEU A 44 0.74 -1.11 -10.24
CA LEU A 44 0.48 -2.01 -9.11
C LEU A 44 -0.88 -2.70 -9.26
N LEU A 45 -1.94 -1.93 -9.52
CA LEU A 45 -3.30 -2.41 -9.70
C LEU A 45 -3.38 -3.36 -10.90
N HIS A 46 -2.77 -2.99 -12.03
CA HIS A 46 -2.70 -3.85 -13.20
C HIS A 46 -1.97 -5.17 -12.89
N HIS A 47 -0.84 -5.12 -12.17
CA HIS A 47 -0.06 -6.30 -11.83
C HIS A 47 -0.82 -7.28 -10.93
N PHE A 48 -1.61 -6.78 -9.97
CA PHE A 48 -2.34 -7.58 -8.99
C PHE A 48 -3.84 -7.74 -9.28
N LYS A 49 -4.35 -7.24 -10.40
CA LYS A 49 -5.79 -7.25 -10.75
C LYS A 49 -6.41 -8.63 -10.53
N GLY A 50 -7.46 -8.68 -9.70
CA GLY A 50 -8.21 -9.90 -9.39
C GLY A 50 -7.46 -10.94 -8.53
N LYS A 51 -6.28 -10.61 -7.98
CA LYS A 51 -5.47 -11.55 -7.18
C LYS A 51 -5.66 -11.32 -5.69
N SER A 52 -5.59 -12.42 -4.93
CA SER A 52 -5.38 -12.42 -3.49
C SER A 52 -3.91 -12.73 -3.20
N VAL A 53 -3.19 -11.79 -2.60
CA VAL A 53 -1.74 -11.92 -2.34
C VAL A 53 -1.37 -11.48 -0.94
N ASN A 54 -0.17 -11.85 -0.49
CA ASN A 54 0.36 -11.34 0.78
C ASN A 54 0.62 -9.83 0.67
N ILE A 55 0.27 -9.06 1.71
CA ILE A 55 0.54 -7.61 1.72
C ILE A 55 2.05 -7.31 1.83
N GLY A 56 2.83 -8.19 2.48
CA GLY A 56 4.28 -8.05 2.61
C GLY A 56 4.75 -6.83 3.39
N THR A 57 4.19 -6.52 4.57
CA THR A 57 4.60 -5.34 5.38
C THR A 57 5.98 -5.45 6.04
N SER A 58 6.72 -6.54 5.80
CA SER A 58 8.07 -6.74 6.33
C SER A 58 9.04 -5.71 5.74
N ARG A 59 9.94 -5.17 6.58
CA ARG A 59 10.91 -4.17 6.15
C ARG A 59 12.03 -4.76 5.31
N ASP A 60 12.56 -5.90 5.72
CA ASP A 60 13.80 -6.45 5.17
C ASP A 60 13.58 -7.70 4.31
N LYS A 61 12.51 -8.45 4.60
CA LYS A 61 12.21 -9.75 3.96
C LYS A 61 10.75 -9.81 3.52
N ALA A 62 10.36 -8.90 2.62
CA ALA A 62 9.05 -8.97 2.00
C ALA A 62 8.95 -10.26 1.14
N PRO A 63 7.93 -11.11 1.31
CA PRO A 63 7.78 -12.34 0.55
C PRO A 63 7.73 -12.09 -0.96
N LYS A 64 8.31 -12.98 -1.77
CA LYS A 64 8.17 -12.92 -3.23
C LYS A 64 6.70 -12.96 -3.63
N GLY A 65 6.32 -12.14 -4.62
CA GLY A 65 4.93 -12.01 -5.08
C GLY A 65 4.01 -11.23 -4.12
N SER A 66 4.54 -10.65 -3.05
CA SER A 66 3.76 -9.76 -2.17
C SER A 66 3.73 -8.32 -2.69
N VAL A 67 2.72 -7.56 -2.27
CA VAL A 67 2.61 -6.12 -2.57
C VAL A 67 3.85 -5.37 -2.08
N GLY A 68 4.31 -5.64 -0.86
CA GLY A 68 5.49 -4.98 -0.33
C GLY A 68 6.76 -5.27 -1.09
N LYS A 69 6.95 -6.49 -1.59
CA LYS A 69 8.10 -6.83 -2.43
C LYS A 69 8.05 -6.08 -3.76
N TRP A 70 6.87 -6.01 -4.38
CA TRP A 70 6.66 -5.25 -5.62
C TRP A 70 6.95 -3.75 -5.42
N LEU A 71 6.46 -3.15 -4.34
CA LEU A 71 6.72 -1.74 -4.00
C LEU A 71 8.22 -1.46 -3.78
N GLN A 72 8.95 -2.39 -3.16
CA GLN A 72 10.39 -2.29 -2.95
C GLN A 72 11.21 -2.33 -4.25
N GLU A 73 10.66 -2.95 -5.29
CA GLU A 73 11.31 -3.12 -6.58
C GLU A 73 10.97 -1.99 -7.55
N ASN A 74 9.74 -1.48 -7.50
CA ASN A 74 9.21 -0.57 -8.53
C ASN A 74 8.97 0.87 -8.05
N VAL A 75 8.92 1.11 -6.74
CA VAL A 75 8.58 2.43 -6.17
C VAL A 75 9.69 2.97 -5.29
N THR A 76 10.08 2.24 -4.24
CA THR A 76 11.05 2.74 -3.26
C THR A 76 11.57 1.61 -2.38
N LYS A 77 12.86 1.62 -2.00
CA LYS A 77 13.42 0.64 -1.04
C LYS A 77 12.77 0.71 0.34
N THR A 78 12.12 1.82 0.68
CA THR A 78 11.37 1.97 1.93
C THR A 78 10.16 1.04 1.97
N ALA A 79 9.98 0.33 3.08
CA ALA A 79 8.83 -0.55 3.25
C ALA A 79 7.54 0.25 3.52
N ILE A 80 6.81 0.56 2.44
CA ILE A 80 5.59 1.38 2.47
C ILE A 80 4.29 0.58 2.32
N ALA A 81 4.37 -0.75 2.19
CA ALA A 81 3.22 -1.63 1.96
C ALA A 81 2.11 -1.48 3.01
N SER A 82 2.52 -1.19 4.26
CA SER A 82 1.57 -1.01 5.35
C SER A 82 0.73 0.27 5.23
N TYR A 83 1.21 1.26 4.49
CA TYR A 83 0.48 2.50 4.20
C TYR A 83 -0.33 2.34 2.93
N VAL A 84 0.34 1.91 1.85
CA VAL A 84 -0.27 1.69 0.53
C VAL A 84 -1.45 0.71 0.63
N GLY A 85 -1.29 -0.41 1.31
CA GLY A 85 -2.39 -1.37 1.49
C GLY A 85 -3.58 -0.81 2.25
N ALA A 86 -3.36 0.11 3.20
CA ALA A 86 -4.46 0.74 3.93
C ALA A 86 -5.20 1.75 3.04
N ILE A 87 -4.48 2.52 2.23
CA ILE A 87 -5.07 3.48 1.27
C ILE A 87 -5.90 2.74 0.21
N LEU A 88 -5.36 1.66 -0.37
CA LEU A 88 -6.06 0.86 -1.37
C LEU A 88 -7.38 0.29 -0.86
N VAL A 89 -7.45 -0.05 0.43
CA VAL A 89 -8.69 -0.51 1.08
C VAL A 89 -9.65 0.64 1.39
N ASP A 90 -9.13 1.78 1.86
CA ASP A 90 -9.95 2.99 2.12
C ASP A 90 -10.62 3.52 0.85
N GLU A 91 -9.93 3.43 -0.29
CA GLU A 91 -10.42 3.92 -1.58
C GLU A 91 -11.02 2.82 -2.46
N GLU A 92 -11.34 1.66 -1.89
CA GLU A 92 -12.11 0.60 -2.55
C GLU A 92 -11.46 -0.01 -3.80
N TYR A 93 -10.13 0.07 -3.92
CA TYR A 93 -9.37 -0.64 -4.96
C TYR A 93 -9.03 -2.09 -4.53
N ALA A 94 -9.06 -2.34 -3.22
CA ALA A 94 -8.79 -3.64 -2.65
C ALA A 94 -9.59 -3.86 -1.37
N ALA A 95 -9.64 -5.10 -0.90
CA ALA A 95 -10.18 -5.48 0.38
C ALA A 95 -9.12 -6.18 1.24
N LYS A 96 -9.34 -6.19 2.57
CA LYS A 96 -8.64 -7.10 3.46
C LYS A 96 -8.99 -8.52 3.06
N GLY A 97 -7.99 -9.33 2.74
CA GLY A 97 -8.23 -10.69 2.29
C GLY A 97 -8.68 -11.62 3.40
N SER A 98 -9.26 -12.76 3.01
CA SER A 98 -9.84 -13.75 3.92
C SER A 98 -8.83 -14.34 4.92
N LYS A 99 -7.54 -14.31 4.58
CA LYS A 99 -6.44 -14.75 5.45
C LYS A 99 -5.73 -13.55 6.05
N ARG A 100 -5.32 -13.65 7.31
CA ARG A 100 -4.52 -12.60 7.97
C ARG A 100 -3.27 -12.29 7.15
N GLY A 101 -3.04 -11.00 6.86
CA GLY A 101 -1.89 -10.55 6.10
C GLY A 101 -2.04 -10.69 4.58
N THR A 102 -3.25 -10.91 4.07
CA THR A 102 -3.55 -10.90 2.64
C THR A 102 -4.39 -9.70 2.24
N ILE A 103 -4.22 -9.28 0.99
CA ILE A 103 -4.98 -8.21 0.33
C ILE A 103 -5.57 -8.77 -0.96
N GLU A 104 -6.83 -8.45 -1.22
CA GLU A 104 -7.61 -8.92 -2.37
C GLU A 104 -7.89 -7.73 -3.28
N PHE A 105 -7.36 -7.74 -4.50
CA PHE A 105 -7.54 -6.67 -5.46
C PHE A 105 -8.84 -6.84 -6.24
N ILE A 106 -9.64 -5.78 -6.28
CA ILE A 106 -10.95 -5.78 -6.93
C ILE A 106 -10.76 -5.66 -8.45
N ILE A 107 -11.63 -6.32 -9.21
CA ILE A 107 -11.69 -6.16 -10.67
C ILE A 107 -12.46 -4.86 -10.91
N GLN A 108 -11.73 -3.77 -11.15
CA GLN A 108 -12.27 -2.53 -11.71
C GLN A 108 -12.40 -2.64 -13.24
#